data_AF-A0AAQ4FMS7-F1
#
_entry.id   AF-A0AAQ4FMS7-F1
#
_cell.length_a   1.000
_cell.length_b   1.000
_cell.length_c   1.000
_cell.angle_alpha   90.00
_cell.angle_beta   90.00
_cell.angle_gamma   90.00
#
_symmetry.space_group_name_H-M   'P 1'
#
loop_
_entity.id
_entity.type
_entity.pdbx_description
1 polymer ?
#
loop_
_entity_poly.entity_id
_entity_poly.type
_entity_poly.pdbx_seq_one_letter_code
_entity_poly.pdbx_strand_id
1 'polypeptide(L)' 'MKPIGCTKNCVNDYSTMPRGTACYVIKVEDARKMERHVKYTCLLGACSSSGVCVPNNRSERCSRVGDFRQEQ' A
#
# COMPACT_ATOMS: atom_id res chain seq x y z
N MET A 1 5.17 -8.50 -4.17
CA MET A 1 4.06 -7.72 -3.56
C MET A 1 4.46 -6.26 -3.50
N LYS A 2 3.56 -5.32 -3.81
CA LYS A 2 3.79 -3.88 -3.61
C LYS A 2 3.10 -3.43 -2.31
N PRO A 3 3.69 -2.50 -1.54
CA PRO A 3 3.10 -2.03 -0.30
C PRO A 3 1.88 -1.13 -0.56
N ILE A 4 1.01 -1.08 0.45
CA ILE A 4 -0.09 -0.12 0.56
C ILE A 4 0.44 0.99 1.49
N GLY A 5 0.83 2.11 0.89
CA GLY A 5 1.59 3.16 1.58
C GLY A 5 3.11 3.04 1.40
N CYS A 6 3.83 4.08 1.83
CA CYS A 6 5.29 4.22 1.67
C CYS A 6 6.02 4.44 3.00
N THR A 7 5.31 4.29 4.12
CA THR A 7 5.85 4.31 5.46
C THR A 7 5.61 2.97 6.14
N LYS A 8 6.60 2.52 6.89
CA LYS A 8 6.51 1.40 7.82
C LYS A 8 6.45 2.01 9.21
N ASN A 9 5.38 1.71 9.93
CA ASN A 9 5.21 2.07 11.32
C ASN A 9 5.03 0.77 12.09
N CYS A 10 6.13 0.24 12.62
CA CYS A 10 6.14 -0.89 13.53
C CYS A 10 6.70 -0.43 14.87
N VAL A 11 6.36 -1.14 15.95
CA VAL A 11 6.90 -0.86 17.29
C VAL A 11 8.43 -0.85 17.21
N ASN A 12 9.04 0.31 17.48
CA ASN A 12 10.48 0.59 17.39
C ASN A 12 11.11 0.58 15.97
N ASP A 13 10.32 0.54 14.90
CA ASP A 13 10.81 0.58 13.51
C ASP A 13 9.91 1.49 12.66
N TYR A 14 10.33 2.76 12.60
CA TYR A 14 9.76 3.79 11.75
C TYR A 14 10.70 3.99 10.57
N SER A 15 10.28 3.58 9.38
CA SER A 15 11.08 3.72 8.18
C SER A 15 10.23 4.14 6.99
N THR A 16 10.85 4.91 6.10
CA THR A 16 10.24 5.34 4.84
C THR A 16 10.83 4.52 3.71
N MET A 17 9.97 4.05 2.80
CA MET A 17 10.42 3.34 1.61
C MET A 17 11.27 4.27 0.73
N PRO A 18 12.28 3.72 0.01
CA PRO A 18 13.09 4.51 -0.91
C PRO A 18 12.24 5.26 -1.94
N ARG A 19 12.66 6.47 -2.30
CA ARG A 19 12.01 7.27 -3.35
C ARG A 19 11.92 6.46 -4.65
N GLY A 20 10.77 6.48 -5.30
CA GLY A 20 10.54 5.75 -6.55
C GLY A 20 10.05 4.31 -6.37
N THR A 21 10.00 3.79 -5.13
CA THR A 21 9.43 2.46 -4.86
C THR A 21 7.98 2.40 -5.35
N ALA A 22 7.65 1.38 -6.14
CA ALA A 22 6.29 1.19 -6.64
C ALA A 22 5.35 0.84 -5.49
N CYS A 23 4.23 1.55 -5.39
CA CYS A 23 3.25 1.42 -4.32
C CYS A 23 1.82 1.41 -4.87
N TYR A 24 0.88 0.87 -4.11
CA TYR A 24 -0.53 1.00 -4.41
C TYR A 24 -1.08 2.29 -3.77
N VAL A 25 -1.79 3.08 -4.58
CA VAL A 25 -2.52 4.28 -4.14
C VAL A 25 -3.85 3.83 -3.54
N ILE A 26 -3.76 3.04 -2.48
CA ILE A 26 -4.89 2.53 -1.72
C ILE A 26 -4.64 2.96 -0.27
N LYS A 27 -5.66 3.50 0.40
CA LYS A 27 -5.54 3.78 1.83
C LYS A 27 -5.66 2.47 2.60
N VAL A 28 -5.00 2.38 3.75
CA VAL A 28 -5.10 1.20 4.63
C VAL A 28 -6.57 0.87 4.95
N GLU A 29 -7.40 1.88 5.15
CA GLU A 29 -8.85 1.75 5.39
C GLU A 29 -9.61 1.11 4.22
N ASP A 30 -9.28 1.49 2.99
CA ASP A 30 -9.90 0.92 1.79
C ASP A 30 -9.42 -0.49 1.54
N ALA A 31 -8.13 -0.74 1.79
CA ALA A 31 -7.54 -2.07 1.71
C ALA A 31 -8.19 -3.05 2.70
N ARG A 32 -8.59 -2.58 3.89
CA ARG A 32 -9.33 -3.40 4.88
C ARG A 32 -10.71 -3.83 4.38
N LYS A 33 -11.34 -3.02 3.52
CA LYS A 33 -12.64 -3.34 2.91
C LYS A 33 -12.52 -4.28 1.70
N MET A 34 -11.32 -4.49 1.16
CA MET A 34 -11.11 -5.41 0.04
C MET A 34 -11.37 -6.85 0.48
N GLU A 35 -12.20 -7.55 -0.29
CA GLU A 35 -12.41 -8.98 -0.12
C GLU A 35 -11.13 -9.75 -0.42
N ARG A 36 -10.88 -10.81 0.36
CA ARG A 36 -9.67 -11.61 0.25
C ARG A 36 -9.69 -12.36 -1.08
N HIS A 37 -8.55 -12.40 -1.76
CA HIS A 37 -8.36 -13.07 -3.05
C HIS A 37 -9.21 -12.55 -4.23
N VAL A 38 -10.06 -11.55 -4.01
CA VAL A 38 -10.81 -10.88 -5.08
C VAL A 38 -9.89 -9.91 -5.82
N LYS A 39 -10.00 -9.90 -7.15
CA LYS A 39 -9.21 -9.02 -8.01
C LYS A 39 -9.91 -7.67 -8.16
N TYR A 40 -9.20 -6.60 -7.80
CA TYR A 40 -9.63 -5.22 -7.98
C TYR A 40 -8.68 -4.49 -8.93
N THR A 41 -9.16 -3.38 -9.51
CA THR A 41 -8.29 -2.44 -10.22
C THR A 41 -7.61 -1.55 -9.20
N CYS A 42 -6.30 -1.68 -9.08
CA CYS A 42 -5.50 -0.98 -8.08
C CYS A 42 -4.66 0.09 -8.78
N LEU A 43 -4.82 1.34 -8.36
CA LEU A 43 -4.01 2.44 -8.86
C LEU A 43 -2.58 2.31 -8.35
N LEU A 44 -1.64 2.56 -9.24
CA LEU A 44 -0.22 2.52 -8.95
C LEU A 44 0.33 3.94 -8.75
N GLY A 45 1.40 3.98 -7.97
CA GLY A 45 2.14 5.19 -7.69
C GLY A 45 3.60 4.89 -7.42
N ALA A 46 4.32 5.95 -7.05
CA ALA A 46 5.69 5.89 -6.60
C ALA A 46 5.85 6.61 -5.26
N CYS A 47 6.65 6.04 -4.36
CA CYS A 47 6.93 6.66 -3.07
C CYS A 47 7.72 7.96 -3.24
N SER A 48 7.25 9.02 -2.57
CA SER A 48 7.97 10.27 -2.40
C SER A 48 9.01 10.16 -1.29
N SER A 49 9.90 11.15 -1.20
CA SER A 49 10.80 11.31 -0.05
C SER A 49 10.07 11.57 1.27
N SER A 50 8.81 12.01 1.22
CA SER A 50 7.95 12.24 2.39
C SER A 50 7.16 10.99 2.84
N GLY A 51 7.37 9.83 2.20
CA GLY A 51 6.66 8.60 2.55
C GLY A 51 5.21 8.57 2.08
N VAL A 52 4.88 9.35 1.04
CA VAL A 52 3.55 9.37 0.40
C VAL A 52 3.62 8.61 -0.93
N CYS A 53 2.62 7.78 -1.19
CA CYS A 53 2.47 7.13 -2.50
C CYS A 53 1.83 8.11 -3.50
N VAL A 54 2.62 8.63 -4.45
CA VAL A 54 2.15 9.59 -5.45
C VAL A 54 1.63 8.85 -6.68
N PRO A 55 0.39 9.08 -7.14
CA PRO A 55 -0.18 8.40 -8.30
C PRO A 55 0.64 8.64 -9.58
N ASN A 56 0.76 7.62 -10.43
CA ASN A 56 1.45 7.72 -11.73
C ASN A 56 0.55 7.39 -12.93
N ASN A 57 -0.77 7.44 -12.76
CA ASN A 57 -1.80 7.10 -13.75
C ASN A 57 -1.72 5.68 -14.32
N ARG A 58 -0.96 4.77 -13.70
CA ARG A 58 -0.98 3.35 -14.04
C ARG A 58 -1.92 2.62 -13.10
N SER A 59 -2.45 1.50 -13.58
CA SER A 59 -3.25 0.58 -12.77
C SER A 59 -2.88 -0.86 -13.10
N GLU A 60 -3.07 -1.74 -12.12
CA GLU A 60 -2.93 -3.19 -12.33
C GLU A 60 -4.02 -3.94 -11.57
N ARG A 61 -4.21 -5.22 -11.90
CA ARG A 61 -5.07 -6.08 -11.09
C ARG A 61 -4.32 -6.51 -9.84
N CYS A 62 -4.84 -6.14 -8.68
CA CYS A 62 -4.30 -6.59 -7.40
C CYS A 62 -5.38 -7.27 -6.56
N SER A 63 -4.95 -8.05 -5.57
CA SER A 63 -5.83 -8.70 -4.61
C SER A 63 -5.23 -8.65 -3.22
N ARG A 64 -6.09 -8.57 -2.20
CA ARG A 64 -5.64 -8.69 -0.81
C ARG A 64 -5.38 -10.16 -0.48
N VAL A 65 -4.16 -10.45 -0.05
CA VAL A 65 -3.72 -11.82 0.31
C VAL A 65 -3.49 -12.01 1.81
N GLY A 66 -3.12 -10.94 2.51
CA GLY A 66 -2.82 -10.95 3.95
C GLY A 66 -3.98 -10.44 4.79
N ASP A 67 -3.94 -10.77 6.08
CA ASP A 67 -4.90 -10.30 7.08
C ASP A 67 -4.38 -9.02 7.75
N PHE A 68 -5.24 -8.02 7.86
CA PHE A 68 -4.97 -6.91 8.79
C PHE A 68 -5.19 -7.47 10.18
N ARG A 69 -4.12 -7.80 10.91
CA ARG A 69 -4.24 -8.06 12.34
C ARG A 69 -4.83 -6.79 12.95
N GLN A 70 -6.03 -6.89 13.54
CA GLN A 70 -6.47 -5.90 14.50
C GLN A 70 -5.43 -5.94 15.62
N GLU A 71 -4.62 -4.90 15.74
CA GLU A 71 -4.03 -4.62 17.04
C GLU A 71 -5.20 -4.38 17.99
N GLN A 72 -5.36 -5.33 18.93
CA GLN A 72 -6.32 -5.25 20.03
C GLN A 72 -5.83 -4.22 21.04
#